data_AF-A0A0W0UU23-F1
#
_entry.id   AF-A0A0W0UU23-F1
#
_cell.length_a   1.000
_cell.length_b   1.000
_cell.length_c   1.000
_cell.angle_alpha   90.00
_cell.angle_beta   90.00
_cell.angle_gamma   90.00
#
_symmetry.space_group_name_H-M   'P 1'
#
loop_
_entity.id
_entity.type
_entity.pdbx_description
1 polymer ?
#
loop_
_entity_poly.entity_id
_entity_poly.type
_entity_poly.pdbx_seq_one_letter_code
_entity_poly.pdbx_strand_id
1 'polypeptide(L)'
;MKTYIIVLILTCFTAVGWTAEYKVFWRCGDKHLEALDPHINNDQKVNLFLNYFNEGTNKLLSSPINLKSLVQLPGEFNSSNFLALSKGQQIFMNCIGQVTLRPHDIQGKVVFDVLRNSYGCPFIPKRCSG
;
A
#
# COMPACT_ATOMS: atom_id res chain seq x y z
N MET A 1 -14.67 0.02 45.44
CA MET A 1 -14.60 -1.15 44.52
C MET A 1 -15.15 -0.90 43.12
N LYS A 2 -16.19 -0.06 42.93
CA LYS A 2 -16.81 0.19 41.59
C LYS A 2 -15.95 0.99 40.60
N THR A 3 -15.00 1.80 41.06
CA THR A 3 -14.18 2.68 40.21
C THR A 3 -13.06 1.95 39.45
N TYR A 4 -12.48 0.89 40.03
CA TYR A 4 -11.40 0.13 39.39
C TYR A 4 -11.86 -0.67 38.16
N ILE A 5 -13.12 -1.11 38.15
CA ILE A 5 -13.72 -1.86 37.02
C ILE A 5 -13.87 -0.94 35.79
N ILE A 6 -14.22 0.33 36.01
CA ILE A 6 -14.39 1.32 34.93
C ILE A 6 -13.04 1.64 34.27
N VAL A 7 -11.97 1.74 35.06
CA VAL A 7 -10.62 1.98 34.54
C VAL A 7 -10.11 0.78 33.72
N LEU A 8 -10.38 -0.45 34.18
CA LEU A 8 -9.98 -1.67 33.48
C LEU A 8 -10.71 -1.84 32.13
N ILE A 9 -12.00 -1.44 32.06
CA ILE A 9 -12.78 -1.46 30.82
C ILE A 9 -12.27 -0.39 29.84
N LEU A 10 -11.90 0.80 30.33
CA LEU A 10 -11.35 1.87 29.47
C LEU A 10 -10.00 1.48 28.83
N THR A 11 -9.15 0.72 29.52
CA THR A 11 -7.87 0.26 28.98
C THR A 11 -7.98 -0.83 27.92
N CYS A 12 -9.10 -1.57 27.86
CA CYS A 12 -9.31 -2.60 26.84
C CYS A 12 -9.69 -2.01 25.47
N PHE A 13 -10.29 -0.82 25.42
CA PHE A 13 -10.68 -0.20 24.14
C PHE A 13 -9.50 0.39 23.36
N THR A 14 -8.35 0.67 23.98
CA THR A 14 -7.18 1.19 23.28
C THR A 14 -6.35 0.12 22.56
N ALA A 15 -6.68 -1.17 22.74
CA ALA A 15 -5.91 -2.27 22.17
C ALA A 15 -6.44 -2.77 20.80
N VAL A 16 -7.60 -2.29 20.35
CA VAL A 16 -8.23 -2.78 19.10
C VAL A 16 -8.07 -1.75 17.98
N GLY A 17 -6.81 -1.44 17.67
CA GLY A 17 -6.41 -0.62 16.53
C GLY A 17 -5.51 -1.40 15.58
N TRP A 18 -5.82 -2.67 15.31
CA TRP A 18 -5.07 -3.49 14.35
C TRP A 18 -5.46 -3.07 12.93
N THR A 19 -5.00 -1.89 12.52
CA THR A 19 -5.07 -1.47 11.12
C THR A 19 -4.20 -2.44 10.33
N ALA A 20 -4.75 -3.09 9.31
CA ALA A 20 -4.03 -4.03 8.46
C ALA A 20 -2.62 -3.50 8.14
N GLU A 21 -1.59 -4.30 8.47
CA GLU A 21 -0.17 -3.94 8.30
C GLU A 21 0.19 -3.67 6.82
N TYR A 22 -0.69 -4.02 5.89
CA TYR A 22 -0.50 -3.88 4.46
C TYR A 22 -1.41 -2.78 3.88
N LYS A 23 -0.81 -1.78 3.23
CA LYS A 23 -1.51 -0.72 2.47
C LYS A 23 -1.28 -0.76 0.97
N VAL A 24 -0.50 -1.71 0.49
CA VAL A 24 -0.18 -1.87 -0.93
C VAL A 24 -0.53 -3.29 -1.35
N PHE A 25 -1.32 -3.41 -2.41
CA PHE A 25 -1.88 -4.68 -2.87
C PHE A 25 -1.74 -4.85 -4.37
N TRP A 26 -1.57 -6.09 -4.81
CA TRP A 26 -1.89 -6.55 -6.14
C TRP A 26 -3.37 -6.93 -6.21
N ARG A 27 -4.08 -6.49 -7.24
CA ARG A 27 -5.35 -7.09 -7.65
C ARG A 27 -5.06 -8.07 -8.77
N CYS A 28 -5.24 -9.34 -8.48
CA CYS A 28 -4.85 -10.46 -9.33
C CYS A 28 -5.89 -10.73 -10.42
N GLY A 29 -5.57 -11.61 -11.38
CA GLY A 29 -6.46 -11.86 -12.54
C GLY A 29 -7.86 -12.35 -12.17
N ASP A 30 -7.97 -13.12 -11.09
CA ASP A 30 -9.20 -13.61 -10.46
C ASP A 30 -9.84 -12.59 -9.49
N LYS A 31 -9.31 -11.37 -9.43
CA LYS A 31 -9.76 -10.22 -8.62
C LYS A 31 -9.47 -10.29 -7.12
N HIS A 32 -8.81 -11.33 -6.60
CA HIS A 32 -8.39 -11.31 -5.21
C HIS A 32 -7.33 -10.24 -4.95
N LEU A 33 -7.22 -9.79 -3.70
CA LEU A 33 -6.18 -8.86 -3.28
C LEU A 33 -5.05 -9.62 -2.61
N GLU A 34 -3.87 -9.53 -3.19
CA GLU A 34 -2.63 -10.04 -2.60
C GLU A 34 -1.81 -8.89 -2.06
N ALA A 35 -1.35 -8.98 -0.82
CA ALA A 35 -0.46 -7.96 -0.26
C ALA A 35 0.85 -7.91 -1.04
N LEU A 36 1.34 -6.71 -1.35
CA LEU A 36 2.65 -6.56 -1.96
C LEU A 36 3.72 -6.97 -0.95
N ASP A 37 4.47 -8.02 -1.27
CA ASP A 37 5.65 -8.44 -0.54
C ASP A 37 6.91 -7.84 -1.20
N PRO A 38 7.68 -6.99 -0.51
CA PRO A 38 8.94 -6.46 -1.04
C PRO A 38 10.05 -7.53 -1.17
N HIS A 39 9.83 -8.75 -0.68
CA HIS A 39 10.72 -9.89 -0.91
C HIS A 39 10.24 -10.63 -2.17
N ILE A 40 10.97 -10.49 -3.26
CA ILE A 40 10.74 -11.29 -4.45
C ILE A 40 11.62 -12.54 -4.34
N ASN A 41 11.08 -13.72 -4.70
CA ASN A 41 11.75 -15.02 -4.85
C ASN A 41 13.27 -14.99 -4.60
N ASN A 42 13.75 -15.70 -3.57
CA ASN A 42 15.13 -15.76 -3.01
C ASN A 42 15.44 -14.90 -1.77
N ASP A 43 14.44 -14.46 -0.98
CA ASP A 43 14.66 -13.71 0.28
C ASP A 43 15.48 -12.42 0.13
N GLN A 44 15.74 -11.97 -1.12
CA GLN A 44 16.41 -10.72 -1.38
C GLN A 44 15.39 -9.60 -1.26
N LYS A 45 15.53 -8.83 -0.18
CA LYS A 45 14.76 -7.60 0.02
C LYS A 45 14.98 -6.67 -1.16
N VAL A 46 13.95 -6.44 -1.96
CA VAL A 46 14.00 -5.47 -3.05
C VAL A 46 13.56 -4.12 -2.49
N ASN A 47 14.42 -3.11 -2.64
CA ASN A 47 14.10 -1.74 -2.27
C ASN A 47 13.12 -1.16 -3.31
N LEU A 48 11.83 -1.36 -3.06
CA LEU A 48 10.75 -0.81 -3.88
C LEU A 48 10.33 0.56 -3.35
N PHE A 49 9.97 1.45 -4.27
CA PHE A 49 9.46 2.78 -3.94
C PHE A 49 8.17 3.05 -4.71
N LEU A 50 7.28 3.81 -4.09
CA LEU A 50 6.14 4.44 -4.76
C LEU A 50 6.53 5.84 -5.21
N ASN A 51 6.34 6.11 -6.49
CA ASN A 51 6.59 7.40 -7.10
C ASN A 51 5.24 8.06 -7.42
N TYR A 52 5.06 9.29 -6.98
CA TYR A 52 3.82 10.04 -7.17
C TYR A 52 4.10 11.54 -7.26
N PHE A 53 3.22 12.27 -7.93
CA PHE A 53 3.26 13.72 -7.94
C PHE A 53 2.52 14.27 -6.73
N ASN A 54 3.16 15.20 -6.01
CA ASN A 54 2.49 15.99 -4.99
C ASN A 54 1.68 17.10 -5.69
N GLU A 55 0.35 17.13 -5.49
CA GLU A 55 -0.54 18.06 -6.19
C GLU A 55 -0.27 19.53 -5.84
N GLY A 56 0.11 19.82 -4.60
CA GLY A 56 0.43 21.19 -4.16
C GLY A 56 1.74 21.75 -4.71
N THR A 57 2.72 20.90 -5.03
CA THR A 57 4.07 21.32 -5.45
C THR A 57 4.46 20.90 -6.86
N ASN A 58 3.68 20.04 -7.51
CA ASN A 58 3.99 19.38 -8.80
C ASN A 58 5.35 18.67 -8.84
N LYS A 59 5.91 18.32 -7.67
CA LYS A 59 7.18 17.59 -7.57
C LYS A 59 6.92 16.09 -7.54
N LEU A 60 7.76 15.35 -8.24
CA LEU A 60 7.82 13.91 -8.12
C LEU A 60 8.44 13.55 -6.77
N LEU A 61 7.68 12.84 -5.94
CA LEU A 61 8.12 12.31 -4.66
C LEU A 61 8.24 10.79 -4.76
N SER A 62 9.26 10.26 -4.08
CA SER A 62 9.52 8.81 -4.01
C SER A 62 9.51 8.39 -2.55
N SER A 63 8.69 7.40 -2.21
CA SER A 63 8.59 6.88 -0.84
C SER A 63 8.88 5.39 -0.79
N PRO A 64 9.76 4.93 0.12
CA PRO A 64 10.09 3.51 0.22
C PRO A 64 8.90 2.70 0.72
N ILE A 65 8.70 1.52 0.14
CA ILE A 65 7.72 0.54 0.61
C ILE A 65 8.43 -0.38 1.62
N ASN A 66 8.03 -0.34 2.88
CA ASN A 66 8.49 -1.31 3.87
C ASN A 66 7.35 -1.74 4.81
N LEU A 67 7.54 -2.87 5.51
CA LEU A 67 6.55 -3.50 6.40
C LEU A 67 6.03 -2.58 7.53
N LYS A 68 6.76 -1.51 7.91
CA LYS A 68 6.40 -0.60 9.00
C LYS A 68 6.02 0.82 8.53
N SER A 69 6.62 1.28 7.43
CA SER A 69 6.29 2.51 6.74
C SER A 69 5.40 2.13 5.57
N LEU A 70 4.13 1.96 5.93
CA LEU A 70 3.11 2.84 5.38
C LEU A 70 3.78 4.04 4.74
N VAL A 71 3.85 4.05 3.42
CA VAL A 71 4.17 5.24 2.66
C VAL A 71 3.39 6.35 3.34
N GLN A 72 4.07 7.39 3.84
CA GLN A 72 3.40 8.61 4.25
C GLN A 72 2.87 9.22 2.95
N LEU A 73 1.78 8.61 2.49
CA LEU A 73 0.98 9.04 1.38
C LEU A 73 0.43 10.40 1.85
N PRO A 74 0.63 11.48 1.08
CA PRO A 74 0.02 12.75 1.39
C PRO A 74 -1.46 12.55 1.70
N GLY A 75 -1.97 13.24 2.72
CA GLY A 75 -3.38 13.15 3.11
C GLY A 75 -4.36 13.62 2.03
N GLU A 76 -3.85 14.15 0.91
CA GLU A 76 -4.61 14.74 -0.18
C GLU A 76 -4.79 13.81 -1.39
N PHE A 77 -4.42 12.53 -1.33
CA PHE A 77 -4.71 11.66 -2.46
C PHE A 77 -6.20 11.48 -2.67
N ASN A 78 -6.64 11.66 -3.92
CA ASN A 78 -7.96 11.28 -4.39
C ASN A 78 -7.89 9.94 -5.15
N SER A 79 -9.05 9.39 -5.51
CA SER A 79 -9.16 8.10 -6.21
C SER A 79 -8.57 8.11 -7.63
N SER A 80 -8.21 9.28 -8.16
CA SER A 80 -7.62 9.46 -9.50
C SER A 80 -6.10 9.49 -9.48
N ASN A 81 -5.47 9.48 -8.30
CA ASN A 81 -4.02 9.51 -8.18
C ASN A 81 -3.43 8.14 -8.54
N PHE A 82 -2.44 8.18 -9.43
CA PHE A 82 -1.67 7.03 -9.85
C PHE A 82 -0.27 7.06 -9.22
N LEU A 83 0.24 5.88 -8.88
CA LEU A 83 1.57 5.70 -8.31
C LEU A 83 2.35 4.68 -9.14
N ALA A 84 3.59 4.99 -9.47
CA ALA A 84 4.46 4.08 -10.20
C ALA A 84 5.43 3.37 -9.24
N LEU A 85 5.60 2.05 -9.40
CA LEU A 85 6.65 1.32 -8.69
C LEU A 85 8.02 1.59 -9.31
N SER A 86 9.03 1.75 -8.47
CA SER A 86 10.44 1.73 -8.87
C SER A 86 11.26 0.75 -8.06
N LYS A 87 12.39 0.31 -8.63
CA LYS A 87 13.46 -0.43 -7.96
C LYS A 87 14.73 0.41 -8.06
N GLY A 88 15.18 0.98 -6.93
CA GLY A 88 16.23 2.00 -6.96
C GLY A 88 15.82 3.20 -7.82
N GLN A 89 16.63 3.54 -8.82
CA GLN A 89 16.37 4.67 -9.74
C GLN A 89 15.50 4.30 -10.96
N GLN A 90 15.17 3.01 -11.16
CA GLN A 90 14.40 2.56 -12.32
C GLN A 90 12.90 2.58 -12.03
N ILE A 91 12.15 3.46 -12.71
CA ILE A 91 10.68 3.52 -12.64
C ILE A 91 10.07 2.58 -13.68
N PHE A 92 9.10 1.77 -13.26
CA PHE A 92 8.42 0.80 -14.12
C PHE A 92 7.07 1.37 -14.56
N MET A 93 7.01 1.80 -15.82
CA MET A 93 5.79 2.39 -16.41
C MET A 93 4.64 1.40 -16.60
N ASN A 94 4.92 0.10 -16.49
CA ASN A 94 3.95 -0.97 -16.50
C ASN A 94 3.60 -1.49 -15.10
N CYS A 95 3.99 -0.77 -14.04
CA CYS A 95 3.68 -1.09 -12.65
C CYS A 95 2.96 0.11 -12.02
N ILE A 96 1.77 0.45 -12.54
CA ILE A 96 0.99 1.60 -12.10
C ILE A 96 -0.15 1.17 -11.18
N GLY A 97 -0.14 1.69 -9.96
CA GLY A 97 -1.14 1.48 -8.93
C GLY A 97 -2.07 2.68 -8.79
N GLN A 98 -3.26 2.44 -8.26
CA GLN A 98 -4.29 3.45 -8.01
C GLN A 98 -4.59 3.55 -6.53
N VAL A 99 -4.80 4.76 -6.02
CA VAL A 99 -5.29 4.96 -4.66
C VAL A 99 -6.77 4.62 -4.59
N THR A 100 -7.13 3.71 -3.68
CA THR A 100 -8.51 3.39 -3.34
C THR A 100 -8.76 3.88 -1.92
N LEU A 101 -9.60 4.91 -1.79
CA LEU A 101 -10.09 5.39 -0.50
C LEU A 101 -11.29 4.53 -0.08
N ARG A 102 -11.33 4.10 1.18
CA ARG A 102 -12.50 3.44 1.77
C ARG A 102 -13.00 4.27 2.96
N PRO A 103 -14.31 4.32 3.22
CA PRO A 103 -14.87 5.10 4.33
C PRO A 103 -14.30 4.73 5.71
N HIS A 104 -13.82 3.50 5.87
CA HIS A 104 -13.25 2.98 7.11
C HIS A 104 -11.71 2.93 7.12
N ASP A 105 -11.05 3.41 6.07
CA ASP A 105 -9.59 3.39 5.94
C ASP A 105 -9.08 4.79 5.59
N ILE A 106 -8.81 5.58 6.64
CA ILE A 106 -8.43 7.00 6.56
C ILE A 106 -7.14 7.20 5.74
N GLN A 107 -6.29 6.17 5.65
CA GLN A 107 -4.99 6.29 4.98
C GLN A 107 -5.01 5.84 3.52
N GLY A 108 -6.12 5.26 3.05
CA GLY A 108 -6.25 4.72 1.70
C GLY A 108 -5.37 3.48 1.45
N LYS A 109 -5.66 2.77 0.36
CA LYS A 109 -4.88 1.61 -0.10
C LYS A 109 -4.40 1.85 -1.51
N VAL A 110 -3.17 1.47 -1.81
CA VAL A 110 -2.65 1.47 -3.18
C VAL A 110 -2.88 0.09 -3.78
N VAL A 111 -3.52 0.05 -4.95
CA VAL A 111 -3.86 -1.20 -5.63
C VAL A 111 -3.25 -1.22 -7.03
N PHE A 112 -2.40 -2.21 -7.29
CA PHE A 112 -1.80 -2.52 -8.59
C PHE A 112 -2.65 -3.58 -9.31
N ASP A 113 -3.38 -3.17 -10.35
CA ASP A 113 -4.30 -4.06 -11.08
C ASP A 113 -3.57 -4.76 -12.24
N VAL A 114 -3.36 -6.08 -12.11
CA VAL A 114 -2.54 -6.87 -13.05
C VAL A 114 -3.15 -6.97 -14.45
N LEU A 115 -4.46 -6.75 -14.60
CA LEU A 115 -5.15 -6.84 -15.89
C LEU A 115 -5.31 -5.49 -16.59
N ARG A 116 -4.97 -4.38 -15.91
CA ARG A 116 -5.24 -3.03 -16.41
C ARG A 116 -4.00 -2.14 -16.46
N ASN A 117 -3.55 -1.69 -15.29
CA ASN A 117 -2.52 -0.65 -15.16
C ASN A 117 -1.15 -1.21 -14.77
N SER A 118 -1.12 -2.47 -14.34
CA SER A 118 0.10 -3.16 -13.91
C SER A 118 0.41 -4.41 -14.75
N TYR A 119 -0.13 -4.50 -15.96
CA TYR A 119 0.05 -5.66 -16.83
C TYR A 119 1.54 -5.86 -17.20
N GLY A 120 2.03 -7.09 -17.02
CA GLY A 120 3.43 -7.44 -17.31
C GLY A 120 4.46 -6.83 -16.36
N CYS A 121 4.04 -6.24 -15.24
CA CYS A 121 4.96 -5.75 -14.22
C CYS A 121 5.84 -6.91 -13.69
N PRO A 122 7.18 -6.76 -13.64
CA PRO A 122 8.08 -7.85 -13.21
C PRO A 122 7.94 -8.23 -11.74
N PHE A 123 7.17 -7.45 -10.97
CA PHE A 123 6.92 -7.65 -9.55
C PHE A 123 5.57 -8.33 -9.25
N ILE A 124 4.80 -8.70 -10.28
CA ILE A 124 3.56 -9.45 -10.10
C ILE A 124 3.89 -10.80 -9.43
N PRO A 125 3.21 -11.17 -8.35
CA PRO A 125 3.35 -12.48 -7.74
C PRO A 125 3.01 -13.59 -8.74
N LYS A 126 3.77 -14.70 -8.74
CA LYS A 126 3.52 -15.84 -9.65
C LYS A 126 2.10 -16.39 -9.55
N ARG A 127 1.47 -16.29 -8.37
CA ARG A 127 0.09 -16.72 -8.13
C ARG A 127 -0.98 -15.72 -8.59
N CYS A 128 -0.56 -14.55 -9.10
CA CYS A 128 -1.45 -13.48 -9.57
C CYS A 128 -1.43 -13.26 -11.08
N SER A 129 -0.43 -13.79 -11.78
CA SER A 129 -0.43 -13.94 -13.24
C SER A 129 -1.35 -15.10 -13.61
N GLY A 130 -2.51 -14.79 -14.17
CA GLY A 130 -3.42 -15.79 -14.75
C GLY A 130 -2.84 -16.48 -15.96
#